data_AF-A0A8J3TRK6-F1
#
_entry.id   AF-A0A8J3TRK6-F1
#
_cell.length_a   1.000
_cell.length_b   1.000
_cell.length_c   1.000
_cell.angle_alpha   90.00
_cell.angle_beta   90.00
_cell.angle_gamma   90.00
#
_symmetry.space_group_name_H-M   'P 1'
#
loop_
_entity.id
_entity.type
_entity.pdbx_description
1 polymer ?
#
loop_
_entity_poly.entity_id
_entity_poly.type
_entity_poly.pdbx_seq_one_letter_code
_entity_poly.pdbx_strand_id
1 'polypeptide(L)' 'MSFDRHLAEIAREFPEWTIWRSDAGRWWATRHHPLTMAQREAGCAMTIDADDPEGLRGQLREQEERATIADP' A
#
# COMPACT_ATOMS: atom_id res chain seq x y z
N MET A 1 -5.37 18.03 -12.69
CA MET A 1 -5.78 17.52 -11.36
C MET A 1 -6.28 16.07 -11.48
N SER A 2 -5.43 15.14 -11.95
CA SER A 2 -5.78 13.70 -12.06
C SER A 2 -5.15 12.87 -10.93
N PHE A 3 -4.02 13.32 -10.38
CA PHE A 3 -3.31 12.59 -9.32
C PHE A 3 -4.06 12.59 -7.98
N ASP A 4 -4.65 13.71 -7.55
CA ASP A 4 -5.46 13.77 -6.32
C ASP A 4 -6.66 12.82 -6.37
N ARG A 5 -7.27 12.68 -7.55
CA ARG A 5 -8.35 11.69 -7.77
C ARG A 5 -7.82 10.28 -7.56
N HIS A 6 -6.69 9.92 -8.17
CA HIS A 6 -6.11 8.58 -8.00
C HIS A 6 -5.68 8.30 -6.56
N LEU A 7 -5.09 9.28 -5.86
CA LEU A 7 -4.78 9.16 -4.43
C LEU A 7 -6.05 8.85 -3.62
N ALA A 8 -7.12 9.61 -3.85
CA ALA A 8 -8.40 9.41 -3.16
C ALA A 8 -9.08 8.08 -3.52
N GLU A 9 -8.99 7.63 -4.77
CA GLU A 9 -9.50 6.32 -5.20
C GLU A 9 -8.75 5.19 -4.50
N ILE A 10 -7.42 5.20 -4.54
CA ILE A 10 -6.59 4.16 -3.89
C ILE A 10 -6.81 4.17 -2.37
N ALA A 11 -6.84 5.34 -1.73
CA ALA A 11 -7.08 5.42 -0.29
C ALA A 11 -8.47 4.87 0.12
N ARG A 12 -9.46 4.93 -0.77
CA ARG A 12 -10.78 4.32 -0.54
C ARG A 12 -10.78 2.81 -0.77
N GLU A 13 -9.99 2.33 -1.73
CA GLU A 13 -9.80 0.90 -1.99
C GLU A 13 -9.02 0.24 -0.84
N PHE A 14 -8.07 0.95 -0.22
CA PHE A 14 -7.14 0.42 0.79
C PHE A 14 -7.15 1.29 2.07
N PRO A 15 -8.20 1.19 2.91
CA PRO A 15 -8.39 2.07 4.07
C PRO A 15 -7.32 1.91 5.17
N GLU A 16 -6.60 0.80 5.19
CA GLU A 16 -5.53 0.52 6.16
C GLU A 16 -4.20 1.20 5.83
N TRP A 17 -4.17 2.00 4.75
CA TRP A 17 -2.99 2.63 4.21
C TRP A 17 -3.17 4.13 4.00
N THR A 18 -2.13 4.89 4.37
CA THR A 18 -1.99 6.28 3.96
C THR A 18 -1.30 6.32 2.60
N ILE A 19 -1.99 6.81 1.58
CA ILE A 19 -1.48 6.92 0.21
C ILE A 19 -1.00 8.34 -0.03
N TRP A 20 0.22 8.49 -0.55
CA TRP A 20 0.80 9.79 -0.85
C TRP A 20 1.73 9.70 -2.05
N ARG A 21 2.06 10.86 -2.62
CA ARG A 21 2.99 10.99 -3.73
C ARG A 21 4.11 11.92 -3.32
N SER A 22 5.35 11.53 -3.60
CA SER A 22 6.50 12.40 -3.37
C SER A 22 6.57 13.51 -4.43
N ASP A 23 7.31 14.58 -4.13
CA ASP A 23 7.57 15.65 -5.09
C ASP A 23 8.34 15.17 -6.34
N ALA A 24 9.12 14.08 -6.20
CA ALA A 24 9.80 13.40 -7.30
C ALA A 24 8.84 12.59 -8.19
N GLY A 25 7.55 12.56 -7.87
CA GLY A 25 6.51 11.92 -8.67
C GLY A 25 6.30 10.45 -8.37
N ARG A 26 6.98 9.88 -7.36
CA ARG A 26 6.84 8.47 -6.97
C ARG A 26 5.66 8.28 -6.01
N TRP A 27 4.94 7.17 -6.18
CA TRP A 27 3.77 6.81 -5.38
C TRP A 27 4.20 5.98 -4.18
N TRP A 28 3.58 6.24 -3.04
CA TRP A 28 3.91 5.59 -1.78
C TRP A 28 2.64 5.22 -1.03
N ALA A 29 2.74 4.15 -0.25
CA ALA A 29 1.74 3.79 0.74
C ALA A 29 2.41 3.38 2.04
N THR A 30 1.87 3.83 3.16
CA THR A 30 2.34 3.45 4.51
C THR A 30 1.18 2.90 5.32
N ARG A 31 1.36 1.72 5.92
CA ARG A 31 0.33 1.09 6.77
C ARG A 31 0.08 1.91 8.03
N HIS A 32 -1.17 1.95 8.48
CA HIS A 32 -1.53 2.56 9.75
C HIS A 32 -1.12 1.72 10.97
N HIS A 33 -0.99 0.41 10.79
CA HIS A 33 -0.81 -0.54 11.89
C HIS A 33 0.50 -1.31 11.74
N PRO A 34 1.19 -1.61 12.84
CA PRO A 34 2.41 -2.39 12.81
C PRO A 34 2.12 -3.82 12.37
N LEU A 35 3.04 -4.41 11.61
CA LEU A 35 2.95 -5.82 11.22
C LEU A 35 3.15 -6.75 12.42
N THR A 36 2.33 -7.79 12.49
CA THR A 36 2.52 -8.93 13.40
C THR A 36 3.79 -9.71 13.01
N MET A 37 4.25 -10.60 13.89
CA MET A 37 5.40 -11.45 13.57
C MET A 37 5.14 -12.31 12.32
N ALA A 38 3.97 -12.96 12.22
CA ALA A 38 3.61 -13.79 11.08
C ALA A 38 3.58 -12.98 9.76
N GLN A 39 3.03 -11.77 9.79
CA GLN A 39 3.01 -10.89 8.61
C GLN A 39 4.42 -10.46 8.18
N ARG A 40 5.32 -10.21 9.13
CA ARG A 40 6.74 -9.91 8.81
C ARG A 40 7.43 -11.12 8.19
N GLU A 41 7.20 -12.32 8.72
CA GLU A 41 7.75 -13.56 8.17
C GLU A 41 7.20 -13.88 6.77
N ALA A 42 5.95 -13.51 6.48
CA ALA A 42 5.36 -13.56 5.15
C ALA A 42 5.88 -12.47 4.18
N GLY A 43 6.79 -11.60 4.63
CA GLY A 43 7.37 -10.55 3.80
C GLY A 43 6.43 -9.37 3.54
N CYS A 44 5.47 -9.11 4.44
CA CYS A 44 4.73 -7.86 4.43
C CYS A 44 5.66 -6.67 4.75
N ALA A 45 5.37 -5.52 4.16
CA ALA A 45 6.10 -4.27 4.33
C ALA A 45 5.21 -3.21 4.99
N MET A 46 5.83 -2.36 5.83
CA MET A 46 5.17 -1.19 6.42
C MET A 46 5.00 -0.04 5.43
N THR A 47 5.93 0.08 4.49
CA THR A 47 5.96 1.11 3.47
C THR A 47 6.33 0.48 2.14
N ILE A 48 5.58 0.82 1.10
CA ILE A 48 5.81 0.38 -0.28
C ILE A 48 5.79 1.58 -1.22
N ASP A 49 6.49 1.46 -2.33
CA ASP A 49 6.51 2.46 -3.40
C ASP A 49 6.22 1.84 -4.77
N ALA A 50 5.82 2.69 -5.70
CA ALA A 50 5.65 2.38 -7.11
C ALA A 50 5.80 3.63 -7.98
N ASP A 51 6.09 3.44 -9.27
CA ASP A 51 6.26 4.55 -10.21
C ASP A 51 4.94 5.19 -10.64
N ASP A 52 3.84 4.44 -10.57
CA ASP A 52 2.52 4.86 -11.02
C ASP A 52 1.38 4.32 -10.13
N PRO A 53 0.14 4.83 -10.30
CA PRO A 53 -1.00 4.41 -9.47
C PRO A 53 -1.37 2.93 -9.61
N GLU A 54 -1.19 2.32 -10.78
CA GLU A 54 -1.53 0.92 -10.99
C GLU A 54 -0.51 0.00 -10.35
N GLY A 55 0.78 0.34 -10.46
CA GLY A 55 1.86 -0.32 -9.75
C GLY A 55 1.65 -0.28 -8.23
N LEU A 56 1.22 0.86 -7.68
CA LEU A 56 0.95 0.97 -6.25
C LEU A 56 -0.21 0.05 -5.83
N ARG A 57 -1.30 0.02 -6.62
CA ARG A 57 -2.43 -0.89 -6.35
C ARG A 57 -2.01 -2.36 -6.40
N GLY A 58 -1.15 -2.74 -7.35
CA GLY A 58 -0.60 -4.10 -7.43
C GLY A 58 0.14 -4.48 -6.15
N GLN A 59 1.06 -3.62 -5.71
CA GLN A 59 1.82 -3.82 -4.48
C GLN A 59 0.89 -3.90 -3.25
N LEU A 60 -0.14 -3.04 -3.17
CA LEU A 60 -1.12 -3.07 -2.08
C LEU A 60 -1.89 -4.40 -2.02
N ARG A 61 -2.35 -4.92 -3.16
CA ARG A 61 -3.04 -6.21 -3.23
C ARG A 61 -2.14 -7.36 -2.80
N GLU A 62 -0.90 -7.40 -3.30
CA GLU A 62 0.07 -8.41 -2.85
C GLU A 62 0.29 -8.34 -1.33
N GLN A 63 0.31 -7.14 -0.77
CA GLN A 63 0.48 -6.91 0.66
C GLN A 63 -0.74 -7.36 1.49
N GLU A 64 -1.95 -7.24 0.96
CA GLU A 64 -3.16 -7.79 1.59
C GLU A 64 -3.20 -9.31 1.47
N GLU A 65 -2.89 -9.88 0.30
CA GLU A 65 -2.82 -11.33 0.09
C GLU A 65 -1.82 -12.00 1.04
N ARG A 66 -0.61 -11.45 1.16
CA ARG A 66 0.40 -11.94 2.11
C ARG A 66 -0.07 -11.82 3.56
N ALA A 67 -0.76 -10.73 3.90
CA ALA A 67 -1.27 -10.52 5.25
C ALA A 67 -2.40 -11.51 5.59
N THR A 68 -3.31 -11.79 4.67
CA THR A 68 -4.37 -12.79 4.82
C THR A 68 -3.81 -14.21 4.93
N ILE A 69 -2.77 -14.55 4.17
CA ILE A 69 -2.12 -15.86 4.29
C ILE A 69 -1.41 -16.00 5.65
N ALA A 70 -0.82 -14.91 6.16
CA ALA A 70 -0.11 -14.91 7.44
C ALA A 70 -1.02 -14.93 8.66
N ASP A 71 -2.25 -14.41 8.53
CA ASP A 71 -3.24 -14.29 9.61
C ASP A 71 -4.63 -14.68 9.05
N PRO A 72 -4.92 -15.98 8.89
CA PRO A 72 -6.11 -16.49 8.21
C PRO A 72 -7.41 -16.40 9.01
#